data_AF-A0A3Q2E9V7-F1
#
_entry.id   AF-A0A3Q2E9V7-F1
#
_cell.length_a   1.000
_cell.length_b   1.000
_cell.length_c   1.000
_cell.angle_alpha   90.00
_cell.angle_beta   90.00
_cell.angle_gamma   90.00
#
_symmetry.space_group_name_H-M   'P 1'
#
loop_
_entity.id
_entity.type
_entity.pdbx_description
1 polymer ?
#
loop_
_entity_poly.entity_id
_entity_poly.type
_entity_poly.pdbx_seq_one_letter_code
_entity_poly.pdbx_strand_id
1 'polypeptide(L)'
;MMSKIIFSCSCQVFKDSVHGTIELHPLLVKIIDTPQFQRLRNIKQLGAVSYVYPGATHSRFEHSIGVAYLAGELLKAIREKQQDLGITDWDVLCVQIAALCHDLGHGPFSHMFDLMFIPEARRLKAIKQTVKENLICYLIRPPSNPSEKRYILYEIVSNERNKIDVDKWDYFARDCHYLGMKNSFDHERLIKSARACEVDGEWQICYRDKEVFNLYDMFYTRFSLHKRAYQHKVKNSIEWMITDAFLEADKHLSLSKAINNMEKYTQLTDDVFEKILNDSSGKLDDAKAILLRIHRRDIYSCLGELISQKSKEELQVSISVAGQLMWVVHDSSNVDNSAGLSKITQNVPKTNKNINRLSLLSVSRWLFRFLAPPLDTETYVAALHTVHKASHLSRPGLKAGKLFCKSSVNKHLRLCMLLALSIF
;
A
#
# COMPACT_ATOMS: atom_id res chain seq x y z
N MET A 1 13.29 -32.90 34.84
CA MET A 1 12.13 -33.42 34.07
C MET A 1 11.62 -32.39 33.06
N MET A 2 11.52 -31.09 33.40
CA MET A 2 11.13 -30.02 32.45
C MET A 2 12.11 -29.78 31.28
N SER A 3 13.41 -29.97 31.48
CA SER A 3 14.42 -29.74 30.43
C SER A 3 14.40 -30.75 29.26
N LYS A 4 13.63 -31.84 29.38
CA LYS A 4 13.39 -32.80 28.28
C LYS A 4 12.06 -32.55 27.53
N ILE A 5 11.26 -31.58 27.98
CA ILE A 5 9.94 -31.25 27.40
C ILE A 5 10.04 -30.09 26.40
N ILE A 6 11.10 -29.28 26.49
CA ILE A 6 11.28 -28.09 25.66
C ILE A 6 12.13 -28.46 24.44
N PHE A 7 11.48 -28.58 23.29
CA PHE A 7 12.11 -28.82 22.00
C PHE A 7 12.55 -27.50 21.37
N SER A 8 13.85 -27.34 21.12
CA SER A 8 14.45 -26.17 20.46
C SER A 8 14.56 -26.43 18.95
N CYS A 9 13.42 -26.41 18.26
CA CYS A 9 13.40 -26.26 16.82
C CYS A 9 11.99 -25.81 16.48
N SER A 10 11.76 -24.51 16.41
CA SER A 10 10.37 -24.10 16.30
C SER A 10 10.26 -22.69 15.79
N CYS A 11 9.41 -22.56 14.78
CA CYS A 11 8.64 -21.39 14.41
C CYS A 11 8.53 -20.39 15.59
N GLN A 12 8.76 -19.10 15.33
CA GLN A 12 8.57 -18.10 16.37
C GLN A 12 7.08 -17.81 16.52
N VAL A 13 6.65 -17.71 17.78
CA VAL A 13 5.28 -17.44 18.15
C VAL A 13 5.13 -15.94 18.47
N PHE A 14 4.20 -15.29 17.80
CA PHE A 14 3.81 -13.91 18.03
C PHE A 14 2.42 -13.87 18.67
N LYS A 15 2.24 -12.99 19.66
CA LYS A 15 0.92 -12.70 20.22
C LYS A 15 0.35 -11.46 19.55
N ASP A 16 -0.65 -11.64 18.71
CA ASP A 16 -1.38 -10.59 18.01
C ASP A 16 -2.75 -10.34 18.65
N SER A 17 -3.18 -9.08 18.68
CA SER A 17 -4.44 -8.66 19.30
C SER A 17 -5.68 -9.09 18.52
N VAL A 18 -5.54 -9.35 17.22
CA VAL A 18 -6.64 -9.69 16.31
C VAL A 18 -6.70 -11.20 16.07
N HIS A 19 -5.57 -11.79 15.69
CA HIS A 19 -5.46 -13.21 15.30
C HIS A 19 -5.02 -14.13 16.43
N GLY A 20 -4.79 -13.60 17.63
CA GLY A 20 -4.39 -14.39 18.78
C GLY A 20 -2.93 -14.85 18.68
N THR A 21 -2.72 -16.16 18.52
CA THR A 21 -1.36 -16.73 18.50
C THR A 21 -0.95 -17.05 17.06
N ILE A 22 0.05 -16.34 16.55
CA ILE A 22 0.56 -16.49 15.19
C ILE A 22 1.90 -17.25 15.22
N GLU A 23 2.00 -18.33 14.46
CA GLU A 23 3.25 -19.05 14.25
C GLU A 23 3.87 -18.70 12.90
N LEU A 24 5.11 -18.22 12.90
CA LEU A 24 5.83 -17.86 11.68
C LEU A 24 7.07 -18.73 11.45
N HIS A 25 7.28 -19.09 10.19
CA HIS A 25 8.47 -19.81 9.75
C HIS A 25 9.75 -19.01 10.04
N PRO A 26 10.87 -19.63 10.44
CA PRO A 26 12.11 -18.92 10.79
C PRO A 26 12.66 -17.98 9.71
N LEU A 27 12.36 -18.25 8.44
CA LEU A 27 12.74 -17.34 7.35
C LEU A 27 11.94 -16.02 7.39
N LEU A 28 10.64 -16.07 7.71
CA LEU A 28 9.82 -14.86 7.89
C LEU A 28 10.34 -14.04 9.07
N VAL A 29 10.70 -14.72 10.17
CA VAL A 29 11.33 -14.09 11.33
C VAL A 29 12.61 -13.34 10.95
N LYS A 30 13.50 -13.98 10.18
CA LYS A 30 14.72 -13.32 9.69
C LYS A 30 14.44 -12.05 8.87
N ILE A 31 13.35 -12.02 8.10
CA ILE A 31 12.92 -10.83 7.36
C ILE A 31 12.35 -9.78 8.33
N ILE A 32 11.54 -10.22 9.30
CA ILE A 32 10.96 -9.35 10.33
C ILE A 32 12.07 -8.64 11.12
N ASP A 33 13.14 -9.35 11.47
CA ASP A 33 14.26 -8.83 12.28
C ASP A 33 15.23 -7.93 11.50
N THR A 34 14.83 -7.42 10.34
CA THR A 34 15.61 -6.45 9.55
C THR A 34 15.22 -5.00 9.87
N PRO A 35 16.14 -4.02 9.79
CA PRO A 35 15.80 -2.61 9.94
C PRO A 35 14.68 -2.13 8.99
N GLN A 36 14.67 -2.63 7.77
CA GLN A 36 13.71 -2.29 6.72
C GLN A 36 12.29 -2.71 7.10
N PHE A 37 12.13 -3.87 7.74
CA PHE A 37 10.82 -4.32 8.24
C PHE A 37 10.46 -3.71 9.59
N GLN A 38 11.41 -3.64 10.54
CA GLN A 38 11.18 -3.03 11.86
C GLN A 38 10.78 -1.54 11.76
N ARG A 39 11.20 -0.85 10.70
CA ARG A 39 10.73 0.49 10.33
C ARG A 39 9.20 0.65 10.39
N LEU A 40 8.45 -0.36 9.97
CA LEU A 40 6.98 -0.30 9.90
C LEU A 40 6.32 -0.05 11.27
N ARG A 41 7.02 -0.31 12.38
CA ARG A 41 6.53 0.02 13.74
C ARG A 41 6.29 1.51 13.93
N ASN A 42 7.04 2.34 13.20
CA ASN A 42 7.02 3.78 13.31
C ASN A 42 6.17 4.43 12.20
N ILE A 43 5.31 3.65 11.55
CA ILE A 43 4.38 4.12 10.51
C ILE A 43 2.97 3.71 10.91
N LYS A 44 2.16 4.69 11.31
CA LYS A 44 0.76 4.45 11.71
C LYS A 44 -0.04 3.91 10.53
N GLN A 45 -0.78 2.83 10.76
CA GLN A 45 -1.63 2.18 9.76
C GLN A 45 -2.59 3.18 9.11
N LEU A 46 -3.25 3.97 9.95
CA LEU A 46 -4.28 4.93 9.57
C LEU A 46 -3.81 6.39 9.60
N GLY A 47 -2.49 6.63 9.65
CA GLY A 47 -1.91 7.97 9.63
C GLY A 47 -2.56 8.92 10.65
N ALA A 48 -3.15 10.02 10.17
CA ALA A 48 -3.74 11.05 11.01
C ALA A 48 -5.12 10.68 11.61
N VAL A 49 -5.67 9.49 11.34
CA VAL A 49 -6.91 9.02 11.98
C VAL A 49 -6.76 9.00 13.51
N SER A 50 -5.55 8.77 14.04
CA SER A 50 -5.25 8.83 15.48
C SER A 50 -5.62 10.16 16.16
N TYR A 51 -5.62 11.28 15.42
CA TYR A 51 -6.06 12.59 15.91
C TYR A 51 -7.59 12.75 15.98
N VAL A 52 -8.35 11.75 15.53
CA VAL A 52 -9.82 11.70 15.55
C VAL A 52 -10.29 10.52 16.40
N TYR A 53 -9.68 9.36 16.21
CA TYR A 53 -9.93 8.13 16.94
C TYR A 53 -8.70 7.81 17.80
N PRO A 54 -8.70 8.14 19.10
CA PRO A 54 -7.54 7.95 19.97
C PRO A 54 -7.07 6.50 20.06
N GLY A 55 -7.97 5.53 19.80
CA GLY A 55 -7.63 4.10 19.76
C GLY A 55 -6.81 3.68 18.54
N ALA A 56 -6.84 4.43 17.43
CA ALA A 56 -6.15 4.11 16.17
C ALA A 56 -4.62 4.32 16.25
N THR A 57 -3.97 3.57 17.13
CA THR A 57 -2.55 3.69 17.49
C THR A 57 -1.67 2.67 16.78
N HIS A 58 -2.28 1.68 16.14
CA HIS A 58 -1.60 0.58 15.46
C HIS A 58 -0.79 1.02 14.23
N SER A 59 0.19 0.20 13.91
CA SER A 59 1.19 0.43 12.87
C SER A 59 1.08 -0.57 11.73
N ARG A 60 1.77 -0.28 10.62
CA ARG A 60 1.89 -1.17 9.45
C ARG A 60 2.61 -2.49 9.79
N PHE A 61 3.36 -2.54 10.89
CA PHE A 61 4.14 -3.71 11.30
C PHE A 61 3.25 -4.90 11.67
N GLU A 62 2.35 -4.74 12.64
CA GLU A 62 1.44 -5.80 13.08
C GLU A 62 0.43 -6.18 11.99
N HIS A 63 0.01 -5.22 11.16
CA HIS A 63 -0.78 -5.48 9.96
C HIS A 63 -0.05 -6.42 9.00
N SER A 64 1.20 -6.10 8.64
CA SER A 64 2.00 -6.93 7.72
C SER A 64 2.19 -8.37 8.22
N ILE A 65 2.36 -8.55 9.54
CA ILE A 65 2.43 -9.88 10.16
C ILE A 65 1.09 -10.62 10.04
N GLY A 66 -0.03 -9.93 10.31
CA GLY A 66 -1.36 -10.52 10.19
C GLY A 66 -1.72 -10.92 8.76
N VAL A 67 -1.36 -10.10 7.76
CA VAL A 67 -1.56 -10.45 6.34
C VAL A 67 -0.73 -11.69 5.96
N ALA A 68 0.52 -11.78 6.41
CA ALA A 68 1.35 -12.98 6.19
C ALA A 68 0.78 -14.25 6.84
N TYR A 69 0.19 -14.12 8.02
CA TYR A 69 -0.51 -15.21 8.69
C TYR A 69 -1.72 -15.68 7.86
N LEU A 70 -2.63 -14.75 7.51
CA LEU A 70 -3.85 -15.07 6.75
C LEU A 70 -3.55 -15.63 5.36
N ALA A 71 -2.51 -15.13 4.69
CA ALA A 71 -2.07 -15.66 3.40
C ALA A 71 -1.63 -17.13 3.49
N GLY A 72 -0.91 -17.48 4.56
CA GLY A 72 -0.53 -18.85 4.85
C GLY A 72 -1.74 -19.75 5.16
N GLU A 73 -2.65 -19.28 6.01
CA GLU A 73 -3.85 -20.03 6.39
C GLU A 73 -4.78 -20.30 5.20
N LEU A 74 -5.01 -19.29 4.34
CA LEU A 74 -5.81 -19.47 3.14
C LEU A 74 -5.21 -20.54 2.21
N LEU A 75 -3.91 -20.44 1.93
CA LEU A 75 -3.25 -21.34 0.98
C LEU A 75 -3.15 -22.77 1.53
N LYS A 76 -2.87 -22.94 2.82
CA LYS A 76 -2.90 -24.25 3.49
C LYS A 76 -4.31 -24.85 3.43
N ALA A 77 -5.34 -24.06 3.71
CA ALA A 77 -6.73 -24.51 3.69
C ALA A 77 -7.20 -24.94 2.28
N ILE A 78 -6.68 -24.32 1.21
CA ILE A 78 -6.95 -24.76 -0.16
C ILE A 78 -6.17 -26.07 -0.45
N ARG A 79 -4.88 -26.11 -0.10
CA ARG A 79 -4.01 -27.28 -0.29
C ARG A 79 -4.56 -28.54 0.38
N GLU A 80 -5.04 -28.42 1.62
CA GLU A 80 -5.62 -29.54 2.37
C GLU A 80 -6.85 -30.15 1.68
N LYS A 81 -7.67 -29.32 1.02
CA LYS A 81 -8.86 -29.76 0.30
C LYS A 81 -8.56 -30.25 -1.12
N GLN A 82 -7.47 -29.81 -1.73
CA GLN A 82 -7.16 -30.02 -3.15
C GLN A 82 -5.67 -30.30 -3.36
N GLN A 83 -5.24 -31.51 -2.98
CA GLN A 83 -3.85 -31.95 -3.11
C GLN A 83 -3.38 -32.02 -4.58
N ASP A 84 -4.30 -32.17 -5.53
CA ASP A 84 -4.03 -32.23 -6.98
C ASP A 84 -3.57 -30.90 -7.60
N LEU A 85 -3.64 -29.80 -6.82
CA LEU A 85 -3.08 -28.50 -7.20
C LEU A 85 -1.54 -28.47 -7.13
N GLY A 86 -0.92 -29.41 -6.41
CA GLY A 86 0.53 -29.48 -6.28
C GLY A 86 1.14 -28.29 -5.53
N ILE A 87 0.39 -27.66 -4.61
CA ILE A 87 0.87 -26.56 -3.77
C ILE A 87 1.91 -27.10 -2.78
N THR A 88 3.13 -26.57 -2.85
CA THR A 88 4.26 -27.00 -2.01
C THR A 88 4.41 -26.13 -0.76
N ASP A 89 5.18 -26.59 0.24
CA ASP A 89 5.55 -25.72 1.38
C ASP A 89 6.34 -24.48 0.94
N TRP A 90 7.10 -24.59 -0.15
CA TRP A 90 7.79 -23.46 -0.76
C TRP A 90 6.81 -22.42 -1.30
N ASP A 91 5.68 -22.85 -1.89
CA ASP A 91 4.65 -21.94 -2.38
C ASP A 91 3.98 -21.18 -1.24
N VAL A 92 3.66 -21.90 -0.15
CA VAL A 92 3.15 -21.29 1.08
C VAL A 92 4.12 -20.25 1.59
N LEU A 93 5.40 -20.60 1.74
CA LEU A 93 6.42 -19.68 2.23
C LEU A 93 6.59 -18.46 1.31
N CYS A 94 6.57 -18.62 -0.01
CA CYS A 94 6.67 -17.51 -0.96
C CYS A 94 5.48 -16.55 -0.84
N VAL A 95 4.26 -17.09 -0.77
CA VAL A 95 3.05 -16.28 -0.60
C VAL A 95 3.05 -15.54 0.74
N GLN A 96 3.50 -16.20 1.82
CA GLN A 96 3.65 -15.55 3.13
C GLN A 96 4.71 -14.44 3.11
N ILE A 97 5.86 -14.64 2.46
CA ILE A 97 6.90 -13.60 2.33
C ILE A 97 6.35 -12.41 1.55
N ALA A 98 5.63 -12.66 0.47
CA ALA A 98 5.11 -11.60 -0.35
C ALA A 98 3.99 -10.81 0.36
N ALA A 99 3.13 -11.51 1.10
CA ALA A 99 2.18 -10.91 2.04
C ALA A 99 2.85 -10.09 3.13
N LEU A 100 3.93 -10.61 3.73
CA LEU A 100 4.70 -9.90 4.77
C LEU A 100 5.29 -8.60 4.21
N CYS A 101 5.82 -8.62 3.00
CA CYS A 101 6.53 -7.49 2.41
C CYS A 101 5.63 -6.48 1.67
N HIS A 102 4.31 -6.72 1.59
CA HIS A 102 3.43 -5.97 0.69
C HIS A 102 3.30 -4.46 1.01
N ASP A 103 3.60 -4.10 2.25
CA ASP A 103 3.45 -2.74 2.77
C ASP A 103 4.78 -2.06 3.13
N LEU A 104 5.92 -2.70 2.82
CA LEU A 104 7.26 -2.10 3.01
C LEU A 104 7.44 -0.76 2.30
N GLY A 105 6.71 -0.56 1.21
CA GLY A 105 6.76 0.66 0.40
C GLY A 105 6.10 1.88 1.03
N HIS A 106 5.34 1.76 2.12
CA HIS A 106 4.62 2.90 2.69
C HIS A 106 5.54 3.94 3.34
N GLY A 107 5.21 5.21 3.14
CA GLY A 107 5.89 6.35 3.75
C GLY A 107 5.23 6.83 5.06
N PRO A 108 5.73 7.94 5.63
CA PRO A 108 5.16 8.57 6.81
C PRO A 108 3.65 8.86 6.67
N PHE A 109 2.86 8.53 7.69
CA PHE A 109 1.39 8.63 7.67
C PHE A 109 0.72 7.80 6.55
N SER A 110 1.36 6.70 6.14
CA SER A 110 0.83 5.72 5.19
C SER A 110 0.37 6.34 3.86
N HIS A 111 -0.94 6.32 3.58
CA HIS A 111 -1.51 6.79 2.31
C HIS A 111 -1.33 8.30 2.08
N MET A 112 -1.19 9.11 3.14
CA MET A 112 -0.94 10.54 2.99
C MET A 112 0.34 10.79 2.19
N PHE A 113 1.41 10.05 2.45
CA PHE A 113 2.69 10.26 1.78
C PHE A 113 2.60 10.04 0.27
N ASP A 114 2.07 8.88 -0.12
CA ASP A 114 2.06 8.44 -1.52
C ASP A 114 0.97 9.16 -2.35
N LEU A 115 -0.18 9.45 -1.74
CA LEU A 115 -1.35 9.99 -2.45
C LEU A 115 -1.46 11.51 -2.38
N MET A 116 -0.80 12.18 -1.42
CA MET A 116 -0.89 13.63 -1.22
C MET A 116 0.47 14.30 -1.35
N PHE A 117 1.43 13.93 -0.49
CA PHE A 117 2.73 14.61 -0.44
C PHE A 117 3.59 14.41 -1.69
N ILE A 118 3.85 13.17 -2.10
CA ILE A 118 4.73 12.88 -3.26
C ILE A 118 4.21 13.50 -4.57
N PRO A 119 2.91 13.38 -4.92
CA PRO A 119 2.35 14.02 -6.11
C PRO A 119 2.57 15.54 -6.12
N GLU A 120 2.33 16.20 -4.99
CA GLU A 120 2.47 17.66 -4.87
C GLU A 120 3.95 18.08 -4.90
N ALA A 121 4.81 17.40 -4.13
CA ALA A 121 6.24 17.73 -4.03
C ALA A 121 6.99 17.53 -5.35
N ARG A 122 6.66 16.48 -6.10
CA ARG A 122 7.32 16.18 -7.39
C ARG A 122 6.58 16.75 -8.60
N ARG A 123 5.42 17.40 -8.41
CA ARG A 123 4.49 17.82 -9.50
C ARG A 123 4.17 16.68 -10.48
N LEU A 124 4.12 15.46 -9.97
CA LEU A 124 3.81 14.29 -10.75
C LEU A 124 2.30 14.09 -10.72
N LYS A 125 1.68 13.70 -11.84
CA LYS A 125 0.33 13.13 -11.80
C LYS A 125 0.38 11.99 -10.79
N ALA A 126 -0.60 11.95 -9.87
CA ALA A 126 -0.68 11.02 -8.76
C ALA A 126 -0.03 9.69 -9.13
N ILE A 127 1.12 9.41 -8.51
CA ILE A 127 1.87 8.19 -8.79
C ILE A 127 1.07 7.05 -8.16
N LYS A 128 0.06 6.56 -8.88
CA LYS A 128 -0.33 5.16 -8.73
C LYS A 128 0.91 4.38 -9.12
N GLN A 129 1.56 3.80 -8.11
CA GLN A 129 2.66 2.85 -8.25
C GLN A 129 3.99 3.39 -8.78
N THR A 130 4.98 3.51 -7.89
CA THR A 130 6.38 3.32 -8.31
C THR A 130 7.24 2.64 -7.23
N VAL A 131 6.78 2.56 -5.98
CA VAL A 131 7.50 1.82 -4.92
C VAL A 131 6.83 0.47 -4.60
N LYS A 132 5.48 0.36 -4.63
CA LYS A 132 4.76 -0.91 -4.39
C LYS A 132 5.08 -2.00 -5.44
N GLU A 133 5.45 -1.63 -6.66
CA GLU A 133 5.60 -2.59 -7.77
C GLU A 133 6.92 -3.36 -7.77
N ASN A 134 8.02 -2.83 -7.23
CA ASN A 134 9.32 -3.43 -7.53
C ASN A 134 9.68 -4.67 -6.70
N LEU A 135 9.05 -4.89 -5.54
CA LEU A 135 9.33 -6.09 -4.72
C LEU A 135 8.20 -7.13 -4.82
N ILE A 136 6.94 -6.68 -4.72
CA ILE A 136 5.76 -7.55 -4.81
C ILE A 136 5.57 -8.08 -6.22
N CYS A 137 5.70 -7.25 -7.27
CA CYS A 137 5.56 -7.73 -8.64
C CYS A 137 6.73 -8.61 -9.09
N TYR A 138 7.88 -8.58 -8.41
CA TYR A 138 8.99 -9.51 -8.68
C TYR A 138 8.85 -10.85 -7.95
N LEU A 139 8.21 -10.85 -6.78
CA LEU A 139 7.89 -12.07 -6.02
C LEU A 139 6.61 -12.77 -6.51
N ILE A 140 5.66 -11.99 -7.04
CA ILE A 140 4.32 -12.42 -7.45
C ILE A 140 3.94 -11.77 -8.81
N ARG A 141 4.75 -11.95 -9.88
CA ARG A 141 4.27 -11.62 -11.25
C ARG A 141 3.36 -12.74 -11.74
N PRO A 142 2.06 -12.50 -12.02
CA PRO A 142 1.19 -13.56 -12.53
C PRO A 142 1.82 -14.16 -13.78
N PRO A 143 1.78 -15.51 -13.93
CA PRO A 143 2.24 -16.14 -15.14
C PRO A 143 1.47 -15.52 -16.31
N SER A 144 2.12 -15.42 -17.48
CA SER A 144 1.50 -14.87 -18.68
C SER A 144 0.25 -15.65 -19.11
N ASN A 145 0.04 -16.85 -18.57
CA ASN A 145 -1.08 -17.72 -18.86
C ASN A 145 -1.98 -17.95 -17.61
N PRO A 146 -3.19 -17.36 -17.57
CA PRO A 146 -4.17 -17.56 -16.50
C PRO A 146 -4.74 -18.98 -16.38
N SER A 147 -4.53 -19.84 -17.39
CA SER A 147 -5.00 -21.24 -17.34
C SER A 147 -4.10 -22.16 -16.51
N GLU A 148 -2.99 -21.65 -15.97
CA GLU A 148 -2.16 -22.41 -15.04
C GLU A 148 -2.83 -22.49 -13.66
N LYS A 149 -2.98 -23.70 -13.10
CA LYS A 149 -3.48 -23.95 -11.73
C LYS A 149 -2.86 -23.03 -10.67
N ARG A 150 -1.62 -22.60 -10.87
CA ARG A 150 -0.86 -21.74 -9.94
C ARG A 150 -1.28 -20.26 -9.97
N TYR A 151 -2.15 -19.85 -10.91
CA TYR A 151 -2.67 -18.48 -10.98
C TYR A 151 -3.40 -18.06 -9.70
N ILE A 152 -4.01 -19.00 -8.98
CA ILE A 152 -4.68 -18.73 -7.69
C ILE A 152 -3.75 -18.11 -6.64
N LEU A 153 -2.44 -18.33 -6.71
CA LEU A 153 -1.48 -17.77 -5.74
C LEU A 153 -1.44 -16.24 -5.80
N TYR A 154 -1.75 -15.68 -6.96
CA TYR A 154 -1.74 -14.24 -7.23
C TYR A 154 -3.02 -13.55 -6.72
N GLU A 155 -4.07 -14.32 -6.44
CA GLU A 155 -5.34 -13.82 -5.90
C GLU A 155 -5.35 -13.72 -4.37
N ILE A 156 -4.30 -14.20 -3.69
CA ILE A 156 -4.27 -14.29 -2.21
C ILE A 156 -3.91 -12.95 -1.58
N VAL A 157 -2.78 -12.35 -2.00
CA VAL A 157 -2.22 -11.15 -1.35
C VAL A 157 -2.83 -9.87 -1.89
N SER A 158 -3.00 -9.79 -3.21
CA SER A 158 -3.55 -8.61 -3.89
C SER A 158 -4.36 -9.07 -5.10
N ASN A 159 -5.68 -9.10 -4.94
CA ASN A 159 -6.58 -9.65 -5.95
C ASN A 159 -7.07 -8.55 -6.89
N GLU A 160 -6.46 -8.43 -8.06
CA GLU A 160 -6.88 -7.42 -9.05
C GLU A 160 -8.24 -7.73 -9.69
N ARG A 161 -8.64 -9.00 -9.78
CA ARG A 161 -9.88 -9.45 -10.44
C ARG A 161 -11.13 -8.93 -9.73
N ASN A 162 -11.20 -9.13 -8.41
CA ASN A 162 -12.41 -8.84 -7.64
C ASN A 162 -12.16 -8.12 -6.31
N LYS A 163 -10.89 -7.82 -5.98
CA LYS A 163 -10.49 -7.10 -4.77
C LYS A 163 -10.84 -7.85 -3.47
N ILE A 164 -10.94 -9.19 -3.51
CA ILE A 164 -11.07 -10.06 -2.33
C ILE A 164 -9.71 -10.70 -2.06
N ASP A 165 -9.01 -10.22 -1.03
CA ASP A 165 -7.65 -10.66 -0.66
C ASP A 165 -7.41 -10.54 0.86
N VAL A 166 -6.36 -11.21 1.33
CA VAL A 166 -6.04 -11.30 2.77
C VAL A 166 -5.59 -9.98 3.40
N ASP A 167 -5.08 -9.04 2.59
CA ASP A 167 -4.77 -7.67 3.01
C ASP A 167 -6.01 -7.02 3.64
N LYS A 168 -7.13 -7.07 2.92
CA LYS A 168 -8.42 -6.55 3.38
C LYS A 168 -8.95 -7.24 4.61
N TRP A 169 -8.78 -8.56 4.68
CA TRP A 169 -9.29 -9.33 5.80
C TRP A 169 -8.59 -8.94 7.11
N ASP A 170 -7.26 -8.75 7.08
CA ASP A 170 -6.52 -8.26 8.24
C ASP A 170 -6.96 -6.85 8.61
N TYR A 171 -6.89 -5.89 7.68
CA TYR A 171 -7.13 -4.51 8.07
C TYR A 171 -8.59 -4.26 8.46
N PHE A 172 -9.58 -4.99 7.91
CA PHE A 172 -10.96 -4.88 8.40
C PHE A 172 -11.07 -5.30 9.87
N ALA A 173 -10.50 -6.45 10.24
CA ALA A 173 -10.55 -6.94 11.60
C ALA A 173 -9.75 -6.03 12.55
N ARG A 174 -8.54 -5.63 12.13
CA ARG A 174 -7.63 -4.80 12.91
C ARG A 174 -8.13 -3.38 13.08
N ASP A 175 -8.51 -2.71 12.01
CA ASP A 175 -9.00 -1.33 12.09
C ASP A 175 -10.29 -1.27 12.89
N CYS A 176 -11.23 -2.20 12.69
CA CYS A 176 -12.42 -2.28 13.52
C CYS A 176 -12.10 -2.44 15.01
N HIS A 177 -11.14 -3.30 15.37
CA HIS A 177 -10.68 -3.47 16.75
C HIS A 177 -10.18 -2.16 17.35
N TYR A 178 -9.25 -1.46 16.68
CA TYR A 178 -8.66 -0.22 17.19
C TYR A 178 -9.57 1.00 17.09
N LEU A 179 -10.54 1.01 16.17
CA LEU A 179 -11.53 2.08 16.02
C LEU A 179 -12.75 1.90 16.93
N GLY A 180 -12.90 0.75 17.59
CA GLY A 180 -14.11 0.41 18.36
C GLY A 180 -15.34 0.21 17.46
N MET A 181 -15.13 -0.22 16.22
CA MET A 181 -16.17 -0.52 15.24
C MET A 181 -16.40 -2.04 15.17
N LYS A 182 -17.62 -2.45 14.80
CA LYS A 182 -17.90 -3.88 14.55
C LYS A 182 -17.46 -4.26 13.14
N ASN A 183 -16.66 -5.31 13.03
CA ASN A 183 -16.43 -6.01 11.78
C ASN A 183 -17.52 -7.08 11.60
N SER A 184 -18.36 -6.97 10.57
CA SER A 184 -19.38 -7.98 10.26
C SER A 184 -18.86 -9.12 9.39
N PHE A 185 -17.67 -8.96 8.79
CA PHE A 185 -17.07 -9.95 7.91
C PHE A 185 -16.26 -11.01 8.66
N ASP A 186 -16.60 -12.28 8.42
CA ASP A 186 -15.94 -13.45 9.01
C ASP A 186 -15.00 -14.11 7.99
N HIS A 187 -13.71 -13.73 8.06
CA HIS A 187 -12.67 -14.24 7.18
C HIS A 187 -12.29 -15.69 7.50
N GLU A 188 -12.35 -16.12 8.77
CA GLU A 188 -12.03 -17.50 9.17
C GLU A 188 -13.00 -18.50 8.52
N ARG A 189 -14.30 -18.16 8.53
CA ARG A 189 -15.32 -18.95 7.85
C ARG A 189 -15.13 -18.92 6.33
N LEU A 190 -14.80 -17.77 5.76
CA LEU A 190 -14.58 -17.65 4.31
C LEU A 190 -13.40 -18.53 3.85
N ILE A 191 -12.28 -18.52 4.58
CA ILE A 191 -11.09 -19.38 4.34
C ILE A 191 -11.47 -20.86 4.32
N LYS A 192 -12.30 -21.30 5.28
CA LYS A 192 -12.77 -22.70 5.34
C LYS A 192 -13.59 -23.10 4.11
N SER A 193 -14.26 -22.15 3.45
CA SER A 193 -15.06 -22.41 2.25
C SER A 193 -14.28 -22.33 0.93
N ALA A 194 -13.07 -21.77 0.95
CA ALA A 194 -12.28 -21.49 -0.25
C ALA A 194 -11.82 -22.77 -0.96
N ARG A 195 -11.90 -22.75 -2.29
CA ARG A 195 -11.42 -23.77 -3.24
C ARG A 195 -10.85 -23.12 -4.48
N ALA A 196 -9.95 -23.80 -5.19
CA ALA A 196 -9.52 -23.41 -6.52
C ALA A 196 -10.38 -24.11 -7.57
N CYS A 197 -10.95 -23.36 -8.50
CA CYS A 197 -11.76 -23.90 -9.59
C CYS A 197 -11.34 -23.28 -10.93
N GLU A 198 -11.54 -24.04 -12.00
CA GLU A 198 -11.47 -23.51 -13.36
C GLU A 198 -12.83 -22.89 -13.73
N VAL A 199 -12.80 -21.65 -14.18
CA VAL A 199 -13.98 -20.90 -14.61
C VAL A 199 -13.61 -20.16 -15.89
N ASP A 200 -14.37 -20.39 -16.96
CA ASP A 200 -14.13 -19.79 -18.28
C ASP A 200 -12.69 -19.98 -18.80
N GLY A 201 -12.07 -21.12 -18.47
CA GLY A 201 -10.69 -21.46 -18.86
C GLY A 201 -9.59 -20.84 -17.98
N GLU A 202 -9.94 -20.17 -16.90
CA GLU A 202 -9.00 -19.57 -15.94
C GLU A 202 -9.12 -20.21 -14.55
N TRP A 203 -8.00 -20.42 -13.87
CA TRP A 203 -8.00 -20.89 -12.49
C TRP A 203 -8.13 -19.73 -11.52
N GLN A 204 -9.12 -19.79 -10.63
CA GLN A 204 -9.38 -18.75 -9.63
C GLN A 204 -9.83 -19.34 -8.29
N ILE A 205 -9.73 -18.54 -7.24
CA ILE A 205 -10.26 -18.86 -5.92
C ILE A 205 -11.78 -18.65 -5.94
N CYS A 206 -12.51 -19.72 -5.68
CA CYS A 206 -13.96 -19.73 -5.53
C CYS A 206 -14.36 -20.01 -4.07
N TYR A 207 -15.47 -19.42 -3.68
CA TYR A 207 -16.07 -19.60 -2.36
C TYR A 207 -17.40 -20.34 -2.50
N ARG A 208 -17.87 -20.93 -1.41
CA ARG A 208 -19.14 -21.66 -1.40
C ARG A 208 -20.32 -20.69 -1.60
N ASP A 209 -21.31 -21.09 -2.41
CA ASP A 209 -22.56 -20.34 -2.68
C ASP A 209 -23.17 -19.62 -1.45
N LYS A 210 -23.28 -20.32 -0.33
CA LYS A 210 -23.84 -19.82 0.94
C LYS A 210 -23.04 -18.69 1.61
N GLU A 211 -21.82 -18.42 1.15
CA GLU A 211 -20.96 -17.35 1.67
C GLU A 211 -21.21 -16.00 0.95
N VAL A 212 -22.15 -15.95 0.00
CA VAL A 212 -22.49 -14.71 -0.72
C VAL A 212 -22.80 -13.54 0.23
N PHE A 213 -23.55 -13.77 1.32
CA PHE A 213 -23.86 -12.72 2.29
C PHE A 213 -22.65 -12.30 3.13
N ASN A 214 -21.75 -13.22 3.46
CA ASN A 214 -20.49 -12.90 4.13
C ASN A 214 -19.62 -11.99 3.24
N LEU A 215 -19.61 -12.23 1.91
CA LEU A 215 -18.95 -11.34 0.95
C LEU A 215 -19.63 -9.96 0.85
N TYR A 216 -20.98 -9.89 0.91
CA TYR A 216 -21.68 -8.60 1.02
C TYR A 216 -21.27 -7.85 2.30
N ASP A 217 -21.18 -8.55 3.43
CA ASP A 217 -20.72 -7.98 4.70
C ASP A 217 -19.27 -7.46 4.62
N MET A 218 -18.41 -8.12 3.85
CA MET A 218 -17.05 -7.66 3.54
C MET A 218 -17.07 -6.28 2.86
N PHE A 219 -17.84 -6.13 1.78
CA PHE A 219 -17.93 -4.86 1.06
C PHE A 219 -18.64 -3.77 1.87
N TYR A 220 -19.64 -4.14 2.67
CA TYR A 220 -20.29 -3.22 3.60
C TYR A 220 -19.33 -2.72 4.68
N THR A 221 -18.53 -3.61 5.27
CA THR A 221 -17.50 -3.25 6.26
C THR A 221 -16.49 -2.29 5.65
N ARG A 222 -16.01 -2.57 4.43
CA ARG A 222 -15.14 -1.66 3.69
C ARG A 222 -15.77 -0.28 3.51
N PHE A 223 -17.00 -0.22 3.02
CA PHE A 223 -17.73 1.05 2.83
C PHE A 223 -17.84 1.84 4.15
N SER A 224 -18.22 1.15 5.23
CA SER A 224 -18.37 1.74 6.57
C SER A 224 -17.06 2.32 7.09
N LEU A 225 -15.95 1.59 7.00
CA LEU A 225 -14.62 2.04 7.40
C LEU A 225 -14.15 3.25 6.58
N HIS A 226 -14.35 3.20 5.25
CA HIS A 226 -14.02 4.33 4.38
C HIS A 226 -14.79 5.59 4.76
N LYS A 227 -16.11 5.49 4.93
CA LYS A 227 -16.96 6.64 5.21
C LYS A 227 -16.79 7.20 6.62
N ARG A 228 -16.59 6.35 7.62
CA ARG A 228 -16.55 6.77 9.02
C ARG A 228 -15.14 7.14 9.48
N ALA A 229 -14.12 6.40 9.04
CA ALA A 229 -12.75 6.58 9.51
C ALA A 229 -11.81 7.14 8.43
N TYR A 230 -11.60 6.41 7.33
CA TYR A 230 -10.51 6.74 6.39
C TYR A 230 -10.71 8.07 5.67
N GLN A 231 -11.96 8.45 5.41
CA GLN A 231 -12.34 9.71 4.75
C GLN A 231 -12.88 10.74 5.76
N HIS A 232 -12.66 10.54 7.06
CA HIS A 232 -13.18 11.45 8.07
C HIS A 232 -12.68 12.89 7.84
N LYS A 233 -13.60 13.86 7.75
CA LYS A 233 -13.30 15.25 7.36
C LYS A 233 -12.16 15.90 8.16
N VAL A 234 -12.15 15.71 9.48
CA VAL A 234 -11.10 16.25 10.36
C VAL A 234 -9.74 15.60 10.08
N LYS A 235 -9.73 14.28 9.82
CA LYS A 235 -8.51 13.56 9.47
C LYS A 235 -7.95 14.08 8.16
N ASN A 236 -8.81 14.26 7.15
CA ASN A 236 -8.38 14.82 5.86
C ASN A 236 -7.80 16.23 6.03
N SER A 237 -8.44 17.11 6.82
CA SER A 237 -7.89 18.43 7.14
C SER A 237 -6.49 18.35 7.75
N ILE A 238 -6.27 17.42 8.68
CA ILE A 238 -4.97 17.24 9.34
C ILE A 238 -3.94 16.69 8.35
N GLU A 239 -4.28 15.71 7.52
CA GLU A 239 -3.37 15.18 6.49
C GLU A 239 -2.91 16.24 5.49
N TRP A 240 -3.80 17.15 5.10
CA TRP A 240 -3.43 18.29 4.27
C TRP A 240 -2.50 19.27 5.00
N MET A 241 -2.76 19.58 6.27
CA MET A 241 -1.84 20.40 7.07
C MET A 241 -0.45 19.74 7.21
N ILE A 242 -0.40 18.43 7.44
CA ILE A 242 0.87 17.69 7.49
C ILE A 242 1.55 17.72 6.12
N THR A 243 0.79 17.57 5.03
CA THR A 243 1.31 17.68 3.66
C THR A 243 1.91 19.06 3.40
N ASP A 244 1.22 20.14 3.74
CA ASP A 244 1.73 21.52 3.61
C ASP A 244 3.01 21.72 4.42
N ALA A 245 3.04 21.24 5.68
CA ALA A 245 4.22 21.30 6.52
C ALA A 245 5.39 20.50 5.92
N PHE A 246 5.12 19.32 5.34
CA PHE A 246 6.15 18.51 4.71
C PHE A 246 6.67 19.15 3.42
N LEU A 247 5.83 19.84 2.65
CA LEU A 247 6.25 20.58 1.45
C LEU A 247 7.17 21.76 1.80
N GLU A 248 6.85 22.48 2.88
CA GLU A 248 7.71 23.53 3.41
C GLU A 248 9.04 22.96 3.94
N ALA A 249 8.98 21.84 4.68
CA ALA A 249 10.17 21.17 5.18
C ALA A 249 11.03 20.52 4.06
N ASP A 250 10.42 20.10 2.95
CA ASP A 250 11.11 19.42 1.84
C ASP A 250 12.20 20.29 1.22
N LYS A 251 12.03 21.62 1.26
CA LYS A 251 13.03 22.62 0.82
C LYS A 251 14.38 22.43 1.51
N HIS A 252 14.38 21.91 2.74
CA HIS A 252 15.57 21.70 3.56
C HIS A 252 15.89 20.22 3.82
N LEU A 253 14.86 19.37 3.99
CA LEU A 253 15.02 17.95 4.35
C LEU A 253 15.06 17.01 3.14
N SER A 254 14.62 17.45 1.94
CA SER A 254 14.58 16.62 0.73
C SER A 254 13.87 15.26 0.92
N LEU A 255 12.76 15.25 1.68
CA LEU A 255 11.88 14.11 1.92
C LEU A 255 11.40 13.48 0.61
N SER A 256 11.04 14.30 -0.38
CA SER A 256 10.56 13.86 -1.70
C SER A 256 11.62 13.11 -2.52
N LYS A 257 12.90 13.32 -2.22
CA LYS A 257 14.03 12.63 -2.87
C LYS A 257 14.41 11.33 -2.16
N ALA A 258 13.98 11.13 -0.92
CA ALA A 258 14.33 9.95 -0.12
C ALA A 258 13.82 8.65 -0.77
N ILE A 259 12.70 8.69 -1.50
CA ILE A 259 12.16 7.53 -2.24
C ILE A 259 13.12 6.96 -3.30
N ASN A 260 14.13 7.74 -3.74
CA ASN A 260 15.14 7.27 -4.70
C ASN A 260 16.34 6.59 -4.02
N ASN A 261 16.40 6.56 -2.68
CA ASN A 261 17.48 5.95 -1.93
C ASN A 261 16.90 5.15 -0.75
N MET A 262 16.97 3.82 -0.84
CA MET A 262 16.35 2.93 0.15
C MET A 262 16.97 3.02 1.56
N GLU A 263 18.24 3.38 1.68
CA GLU A 263 18.86 3.61 2.99
C GLU A 263 18.24 4.82 3.70
N LYS A 264 18.04 5.93 2.96
CA LYS A 264 17.33 7.10 3.47
C LYS A 264 15.84 6.82 3.70
N TYR A 265 15.21 6.09 2.78
CA TYR A 265 13.80 5.73 2.91
C TYR A 265 13.54 4.84 4.13
N THR A 266 14.51 3.98 4.48
CA THR A 266 14.45 3.13 5.67
C THR A 266 14.37 3.95 6.95
N GLN A 267 15.00 5.13 6.97
CA GLN A 267 14.98 6.05 8.12
C GLN A 267 13.81 7.03 8.08
N LEU A 268 13.02 7.06 7.00
CA LEU A 268 11.92 7.99 6.80
C LEU A 268 10.62 7.40 7.35
N THR A 269 10.20 7.80 8.55
CA THR A 269 8.97 7.32 9.19
C THR A 269 8.13 8.49 9.74
N ASP A 270 7.09 8.21 10.53
CA ASP A 270 6.24 9.26 11.12
C ASP A 270 7.05 10.22 12.03
N ASP A 271 8.24 9.82 12.46
CA ASP A 271 9.20 10.60 13.26
C ASP A 271 9.60 11.95 12.62
N VAL A 272 9.44 12.09 11.29
CA VAL A 272 9.64 13.36 10.57
C VAL A 272 8.79 14.49 11.15
N PHE A 273 7.59 14.17 11.63
CA PHE A 273 6.71 15.14 12.28
C PHE A 273 7.35 15.74 13.54
N GLU A 274 7.90 14.89 14.41
CA GLU A 274 8.62 15.31 15.62
C GLU A 274 9.96 15.98 15.30
N LYS A 275 10.67 15.51 14.26
CA LYS A 275 11.92 16.15 13.81
C LYS A 275 11.69 17.61 13.39
N ILE A 276 10.60 17.91 12.69
CA ILE A 276 10.25 19.28 12.31
C ILE A 276 9.92 20.12 13.54
N LEU A 277 9.14 19.58 14.48
CA LEU A 277 8.75 20.31 15.70
C LEU A 277 9.93 20.62 16.62
N ASN A 278 10.87 19.69 16.74
CA ASN A 278 12.02 19.82 17.63
C ASN A 278 13.22 20.53 16.96
N ASP A 279 13.12 20.91 15.69
CA ASP A 279 14.18 21.68 15.04
C ASP A 279 14.36 23.06 15.71
N SER A 280 15.64 23.42 15.87
CA SER A 280 16.08 24.68 16.46
C SER A 280 16.92 25.50 15.48
N SER A 281 17.05 25.05 14.22
CA SER A 281 17.90 25.70 13.21
C SER A 281 17.27 26.96 12.59
N GLY A 282 15.97 27.19 12.83
CA GLY A 282 15.17 28.27 12.22
C GLY A 282 14.77 28.01 10.77
N LYS A 283 15.32 26.97 10.12
CA LYS A 283 15.03 26.65 8.71
C LYS A 283 13.66 26.01 8.51
N LEU A 284 13.11 25.40 9.56
CA LEU A 284 11.84 24.68 9.52
C LEU A 284 10.69 25.44 10.20
N ASP A 285 10.88 26.73 10.49
CA ASP A 285 9.92 27.52 11.28
C ASP A 285 8.53 27.60 10.63
N ASP A 286 8.46 27.73 9.30
CA ASP A 286 7.19 27.75 8.56
C ASP A 286 6.44 26.41 8.68
N ALA A 287 7.14 25.30 8.47
CA ALA A 287 6.60 23.96 8.63
C ALA A 287 6.17 23.71 10.09
N LYS A 288 7.01 24.10 11.04
CA LYS A 288 6.78 23.99 12.49
C LYS A 288 5.56 24.79 12.93
N ALA A 289 5.35 25.99 12.39
CA ALA A 289 4.17 26.80 12.68
C ALA A 289 2.87 26.06 12.30
N ILE A 290 2.85 25.37 11.15
CA ILE A 290 1.70 24.57 10.72
C ILE A 290 1.46 23.38 11.68
N LEU A 291 2.52 22.63 12.03
CA LEU A 291 2.40 21.49 12.93
C LEU A 291 1.99 21.87 14.37
N LEU A 292 2.41 23.04 14.85
CA LEU A 292 2.00 23.58 16.16
C LEU A 292 0.50 23.94 16.17
N ARG A 293 -0.07 24.36 15.04
CA ARG A 293 -1.52 24.57 14.93
C ARG A 293 -2.29 23.26 15.11
N ILE A 294 -1.79 22.16 14.53
CA ILE A 294 -2.38 20.82 14.73
C ILE A 294 -2.40 20.46 16.23
N HIS A 295 -1.29 20.70 16.95
CA HIS A 295 -1.20 20.47 18.41
C HIS A 295 -2.20 21.29 19.22
N ARG A 296 -2.44 22.54 18.82
CA ARG A 296 -3.41 23.45 19.47
C ARG A 296 -4.84 23.21 19.00
N ARG A 297 -5.06 22.22 18.14
CA ARG A 297 -6.34 21.93 17.49
C ARG A 297 -6.91 23.07 16.66
N ASP A 298 -6.05 24.00 16.22
CA ASP A 298 -6.36 25.01 15.22
C ASP A 298 -6.17 24.40 13.81
N ILE A 299 -7.15 23.60 13.41
CA ILE A 299 -7.12 22.82 12.17
C ILE A 299 -7.87 23.51 11.02
N TYR A 300 -7.57 23.14 9.78
CA TYR A 300 -8.33 23.62 8.61
C TYR A 300 -9.82 23.27 8.72
N SER A 301 -10.66 24.29 8.54
CA SER A 301 -12.12 24.16 8.55
C SER A 301 -12.64 23.56 7.25
N CYS A 302 -13.41 22.48 7.35
CA CYS A 302 -14.13 21.91 6.21
C CYS A 302 -15.38 22.73 5.92
N LEU A 303 -15.46 23.35 4.74
CA LEU A 303 -16.60 24.18 4.33
C LEU A 303 -17.83 23.35 3.90
N GLY A 304 -17.61 22.17 3.32
CA GLY A 304 -18.68 21.34 2.80
C GLY A 304 -18.15 20.15 2.01
N GLU A 305 -19.04 19.21 1.72
CA GLU A 305 -18.79 18.04 0.89
C GLU A 305 -19.75 18.06 -0.29
N LEU A 306 -19.23 17.85 -1.50
CA LEU A 306 -20.05 17.71 -2.71
C LEU A 306 -19.88 16.29 -3.25
N ILE A 307 -21.01 15.63 -3.48
CA ILE A 307 -21.05 14.33 -4.16
C ILE A 307 -21.36 14.59 -5.63
N SER A 308 -20.45 14.17 -6.51
CA SER A 308 -20.57 14.37 -7.96
C SER A 308 -20.38 13.04 -8.68
N GLN A 309 -21.17 12.83 -9.73
CA GLN A 309 -21.00 11.70 -10.67
C GLN A 309 -19.87 11.91 -11.68
N LYS A 310 -19.34 13.13 -11.76
CA LYS A 310 -18.22 13.51 -12.65
C LYS A 310 -16.88 13.30 -11.96
N SER A 311 -15.87 12.90 -12.72
CA SER A 311 -14.53 12.64 -12.19
C SER A 311 -13.90 13.92 -11.63
N LYS A 312 -12.86 13.75 -10.80
CA LYS A 312 -12.10 14.87 -10.21
C LYS A 312 -11.47 15.78 -11.29
N GLU A 313 -11.13 15.24 -12.45
CA GLU A 313 -10.59 16.02 -13.59
C GLU A 313 -11.67 16.80 -14.35
N GLU A 314 -12.90 16.29 -14.39
CA GLU A 314 -14.04 16.95 -15.03
C GLU A 314 -14.60 18.10 -14.18
N LEU A 315 -14.45 18.00 -12.87
CA LEU A 315 -14.71 19.07 -11.94
C LEU A 315 -13.51 20.03 -11.98
N GLN A 316 -13.55 21.03 -12.87
CA GLN A 316 -12.65 22.20 -12.79
C GLN A 316 -12.91 22.98 -11.48
N VAL A 317 -12.49 22.44 -10.34
CA VAL A 317 -12.46 23.18 -9.09
C VAL A 317 -11.22 24.05 -9.14
N SER A 318 -11.37 25.28 -9.60
CA SER A 318 -10.36 26.32 -9.43
C SER A 318 -10.27 26.67 -7.94
N ILE A 319 -9.25 26.14 -7.25
CA ILE A 319 -8.90 26.59 -5.91
C ILE A 319 -8.29 27.99 -6.06
N SER A 320 -9.15 29.01 -5.97
CA SER A 320 -8.73 30.39 -5.75
C SER A 320 -8.22 30.49 -4.31
N VAL A 321 -6.89 30.49 -4.14
CA VAL A 321 -6.25 30.72 -2.84
C VAL A 321 -6.42 32.20 -2.47
N ALA A 322 -7.58 32.53 -1.94
CA ALA A 322 -7.79 33.73 -1.13
C ALA A 322 -7.98 33.27 0.32
N GLY A 323 -6.88 32.82 0.94
CA GLY A 323 -6.80 32.45 2.36
C GLY A 323 -7.46 31.11 2.73
N GLN A 324 -6.65 30.17 3.23
CA GLN A 324 -7.04 29.09 4.16
C GLN A 324 -8.32 28.27 3.83
N LEU A 325 -8.56 27.87 2.58
CA LEU A 325 -9.77 27.10 2.23
C LEU A 325 -9.46 25.89 1.34
N MET A 326 -10.04 24.74 1.70
CA MET A 326 -9.95 23.51 0.92
C MET A 326 -11.32 22.92 0.59
N TRP A 327 -11.42 22.34 -0.60
CA TRP A 327 -12.56 21.56 -1.07
C TRP A 327 -12.21 20.07 -1.08
N VAL A 328 -13.06 19.23 -0.49
CA VAL A 328 -12.93 17.77 -0.59
C VAL A 328 -13.84 17.29 -1.72
N VAL A 329 -13.25 16.86 -2.83
CA VAL A 329 -13.97 16.24 -3.96
C VAL A 329 -13.86 14.73 -3.83
N HIS A 330 -15.01 14.05 -3.69
CA HIS A 330 -15.10 12.59 -3.75
C HIS A 330 -15.46 12.13 -5.16
N ASP A 331 -14.71 11.16 -5.68
CA ASP A 331 -15.08 10.41 -6.88
C ASP A 331 -16.17 9.39 -6.50
N SER A 332 -17.30 9.40 -7.21
CA SER A 332 -18.44 8.53 -6.95
C SER A 332 -18.41 7.21 -7.72
N SER A 333 -17.26 6.82 -8.29
CA SER A 333 -17.09 5.60 -9.10
C SER A 333 -17.30 4.26 -8.36
N ASN A 334 -17.90 4.25 -7.16
CA ASN A 334 -18.20 3.04 -6.37
C ASN A 334 -19.63 3.01 -5.78
N VAL A 335 -20.60 3.64 -6.45
CA VAL A 335 -22.02 3.44 -6.12
C VAL A 335 -22.71 2.83 -7.34
N ASP A 336 -22.99 1.53 -7.26
CA ASP A 336 -23.93 0.87 -8.16
C ASP A 336 -25.29 1.58 -8.06
N ASN A 337 -25.63 2.35 -9.10
CA ASN A 337 -26.95 2.95 -9.25
C ASN A 337 -27.74 2.15 -10.28
N SER A 338 -28.29 1.01 -9.85
CA SER A 338 -29.57 0.56 -10.40
C SER A 338 -30.70 1.24 -9.62
N ALA A 339 -31.58 1.93 -10.34
CA ALA A 339 -32.82 2.59 -9.92
C ALA A 339 -32.76 4.11 -9.62
N GLY A 340 -33.13 4.85 -10.67
CA GLY A 340 -33.83 6.14 -10.73
C GLY A 340 -33.94 7.05 -9.50
N LEU A 341 -33.56 8.32 -9.69
CA LEU A 341 -34.51 9.42 -9.58
C LEU A 341 -33.95 10.71 -10.18
N SER A 342 -34.85 11.35 -10.93
CA SER A 342 -34.66 12.57 -11.70
C SER A 342 -34.87 13.82 -10.84
N LYS A 343 -34.31 14.94 -11.32
CA LYS A 343 -34.53 16.34 -10.91
C LYS A 343 -33.96 16.75 -9.55
N ILE A 344 -33.01 17.69 -9.58
CA ILE A 344 -33.04 19.01 -8.91
C ILE A 344 -31.87 19.82 -9.48
N THR A 345 -32.17 20.76 -10.36
CA THR A 345 -31.29 21.89 -10.69
C THR A 345 -32.14 23.13 -10.57
N GLN A 346 -31.88 23.94 -9.54
CA GLN A 346 -32.04 25.39 -9.54
C GLN A 346 -31.72 25.92 -8.13
N ASN A 347 -30.64 26.71 -8.05
CA ASN A 347 -30.48 27.91 -7.21
C ASN A 347 -29.01 28.10 -6.80
N VAL A 348 -28.22 28.71 -7.68
CA VAL A 348 -26.98 29.40 -7.31
C VAL A 348 -27.26 30.91 -7.38
N PRO A 349 -27.05 31.71 -6.32
CA PRO A 349 -27.24 33.15 -6.37
C PRO A 349 -26.14 33.81 -7.22
N LYS A 350 -26.55 34.65 -8.17
CA LYS A 350 -25.66 35.55 -8.90
C LYS A 350 -25.18 36.65 -7.96
N THR A 351 -23.88 36.79 -7.71
CA THR A 351 -23.32 38.04 -7.18
C THR A 351 -22.08 38.48 -7.98
N ASN A 352 -22.24 39.71 -8.48
CA ASN A 352 -21.36 40.72 -9.08
C ASN A 352 -20.02 40.39 -9.75
N LYS A 353 -20.07 40.64 -11.07
CA LYS A 353 -18.99 41.10 -11.95
C LYS A 353 -18.33 42.37 -11.40
N ASN A 354 -17.01 42.35 -11.24
CA ASN A 354 -16.06 43.40 -11.64
C ASN A 354 -14.78 43.33 -10.79
N ILE A 355 -13.77 42.57 -11.25
CA ILE A 355 -12.36 42.95 -11.08
C ILE A 355 -11.63 42.60 -12.39
N ASN A 356 -10.82 43.54 -12.84
CA ASN A 356 -10.42 43.76 -14.23
C ASN A 356 -9.55 42.66 -14.85
N ARG A 357 -9.83 42.42 -16.14
CA ARG A 357 -8.90 41.93 -17.16
C ARG A 357 -7.66 42.82 -17.20
N LEU A 358 -6.47 42.21 -17.19
CA LEU A 358 -5.20 42.59 -17.84
C LEU A 358 -4.16 41.63 -17.22
N SER A 359 -3.60 40.60 -17.88
CA SER A 359 -3.04 40.55 -19.23
C SER A 359 -3.11 39.13 -19.79
N LEU A 360 -3.88 38.98 -20.87
CA LEU A 360 -3.80 37.90 -21.86
C LEU A 360 -2.61 38.23 -22.77
N LEU A 361 -1.41 37.76 -22.48
CA LEU A 361 -0.26 37.84 -23.39
C LEU A 361 0.72 36.71 -23.10
N SER A 362 0.46 35.55 -23.73
CA SER A 362 1.44 34.53 -24.19
C SER A 362 0.80 33.11 -24.28
N VAL A 363 -0.37 33.02 -24.92
CA VAL A 363 -0.84 31.74 -25.49
C VAL A 363 -0.53 31.78 -26.98
N SER A 364 0.64 31.25 -27.38
CA SER A 364 0.94 30.76 -28.75
C SER A 364 2.45 30.66 -29.00
N ARG A 365 3.13 29.70 -28.35
CA ARG A 365 4.33 29.03 -28.88
C ARG A 365 4.76 28.00 -27.84
N TRP A 366 4.36 26.76 -28.08
CA TRP A 366 5.11 25.50 -27.82
C TRP A 366 4.15 24.30 -27.92
N LEU A 367 3.43 24.23 -29.05
CA LEU A 367 3.07 22.96 -29.67
C LEU A 367 4.11 22.72 -30.78
N PHE A 368 4.58 21.49 -30.93
CA PHE A 368 5.65 20.99 -31.83
C PHE A 368 7.10 21.08 -31.33
N ARG A 369 7.45 20.17 -30.43
CA ARG A 369 8.74 19.45 -30.46
C ARG A 369 8.57 18.05 -29.83
N PHE A 370 7.68 17.26 -30.43
CA PHE A 370 7.72 15.80 -30.34
C PHE A 370 8.55 15.33 -31.54
N LEU A 371 9.70 14.71 -31.28
CA LEU A 371 10.42 13.71 -32.07
C LEU A 371 11.88 13.69 -31.58
N ALA A 372 12.09 13.02 -30.44
CA ALA A 372 13.34 12.34 -30.12
C ALA A 372 12.94 11.03 -29.43
N PRO A 373 13.45 9.86 -29.87
CA PRO A 373 13.02 8.58 -29.34
C PRO A 373 13.42 8.42 -27.87
N PRO A 374 12.69 7.62 -27.08
CA PRO A 374 13.14 7.24 -25.75
C PRO A 374 14.48 6.50 -25.88
N LEU A 375 15.42 6.83 -24.98
CA LEU A 375 16.70 6.14 -24.85
C LEU A 375 16.47 4.63 -24.80
N ASP A 376 17.16 3.94 -25.71
CA ASP A 376 16.95 2.54 -26.05
C ASP A 376 17.28 1.62 -24.86
N THR A 377 16.40 0.62 -24.68
CA THR A 377 16.45 -0.49 -23.73
C THR A 377 17.81 -1.21 -23.73
N GLU A 378 18.53 -1.19 -24.86
CA GLU A 378 19.87 -1.78 -24.99
C GLU A 378 20.93 -1.11 -24.10
N THR A 379 20.79 0.19 -23.80
CA THR A 379 21.76 0.93 -22.96
C THR A 379 21.68 0.48 -21.49
N TYR A 380 20.49 0.08 -21.03
CA TYR A 380 20.26 -0.41 -19.66
C TYR A 380 20.68 -1.88 -19.52
N VAL A 381 20.49 -2.68 -20.58
CA VAL A 381 20.99 -4.06 -20.67
C VAL A 381 22.53 -4.09 -20.73
N ALA A 382 23.17 -3.12 -21.39
CA ALA A 382 24.62 -2.99 -21.43
C ALA A 382 25.23 -2.67 -20.04
N ALA A 383 24.55 -1.86 -19.22
CA ALA A 383 24.96 -1.59 -17.84
C ALA A 383 24.87 -2.85 -16.96
N LEU A 384 23.83 -3.67 -17.12
CA LEU A 384 23.68 -4.96 -16.43
C LEU A 384 24.69 -6.01 -16.90
N HIS A 385 25.04 -6.04 -18.19
CA HIS A 385 26.10 -6.92 -18.72
C HIS A 385 27.51 -6.52 -18.25
N THR A 386 27.73 -5.23 -17.96
CA THR A 386 29.01 -4.73 -17.43
C THR A 386 29.19 -5.15 -15.97
N VAL A 387 28.10 -5.15 -15.18
CA VAL A 387 28.09 -5.69 -13.81
C VAL A 387 28.26 -7.22 -13.81
N HIS A 388 27.70 -7.93 -14.80
CA HIS A 388 27.87 -9.39 -14.93
C HIS A 388 29.28 -9.80 -15.43
N LYS A 389 30.01 -8.91 -16.12
CA LYS A 389 31.43 -9.14 -16.47
C LYS A 389 32.37 -8.86 -15.29
N ALA A 390 32.01 -7.97 -14.37
CA ALA A 390 32.80 -7.66 -13.18
C ALA A 390 32.81 -8.82 -12.16
N SER A 391 31.77 -9.68 -12.14
CA SER A 391 31.72 -10.87 -11.27
C SER A 391 32.55 -12.07 -11.77
N HIS A 392 33.17 -11.98 -12.96
CA HIS A 392 34.01 -13.04 -13.51
C HIS A 392 35.53 -12.81 -13.35
N LEU A 393 35.94 -11.77 -12.63
CA LEU A 393 37.34 -11.56 -12.22
C LEU A 393 37.52 -11.94 -10.75
N SER A 394 37.34 -13.22 -10.42
CA SER A 394 37.92 -13.79 -9.19
C SER A 394 38.38 -15.24 -9.43
N ARG A 395 39.54 -15.53 -8.82
CA ARG A 395 40.45 -16.67 -9.02
C ARG A 395 39.78 -18.05 -8.96
N PRO A 396 40.36 -19.07 -9.64
CA PRO A 396 39.77 -20.40 -9.72
C PRO A 396 40.07 -21.23 -8.48
N GLY A 397 39.04 -21.88 -7.92
CA GLY A 397 39.26 -22.99 -6.99
C GLY A 397 38.09 -23.27 -6.06
N LEU A 398 37.08 -24.00 -6.54
CA LEU A 398 36.34 -25.03 -5.77
C LEU A 398 35.31 -25.72 -6.69
N LYS A 399 35.60 -26.98 -7.03
CA LYS A 399 34.68 -27.90 -7.71
C LYS A 399 33.90 -28.70 -6.67
N ALA A 400 32.59 -28.54 -6.65
CA ALA A 400 31.59 -29.54 -6.26
C ALA A 400 30.22 -28.97 -6.68
N GLY A 401 29.29 -29.64 -7.33
CA GLY A 401 29.14 -31.00 -7.81
C GLY A 401 27.73 -31.03 -8.42
N LYS A 402 27.62 -31.57 -9.64
CA LYS A 402 26.39 -31.63 -10.44
C LYS A 402 25.28 -32.38 -9.70
N LEU A 403 24.20 -31.70 -9.31
CA LEU A 403 22.85 -32.26 -9.19
C LEU A 403 21.85 -31.08 -9.18
N PHE A 404 20.65 -31.27 -9.73
CA PHE A 404 19.57 -30.28 -9.90
C PHE A 404 19.62 -29.40 -11.16
N CYS A 405 19.39 -30.04 -12.31
CA CYS A 405 18.91 -29.36 -13.51
C CYS A 405 17.61 -30.05 -13.95
N LYS A 406 16.45 -29.39 -13.70
CA LYS A 406 15.15 -29.60 -14.38
C LYS A 406 14.07 -28.67 -13.79
N SER A 407 14.12 -27.39 -14.13
CA SER A 407 12.97 -26.51 -14.44
C SER A 407 13.44 -25.06 -14.62
N SER A 408 12.98 -24.38 -15.67
CA SER A 408 13.33 -22.97 -15.98
C SER A 408 12.87 -22.00 -14.88
N VAL A 409 11.78 -22.35 -14.18
CA VAL A 409 11.14 -21.56 -13.11
C VAL A 409 12.02 -21.45 -11.85
N ASN A 410 12.86 -22.45 -11.58
CA ASN A 410 13.75 -22.46 -10.40
C ASN A 410 14.90 -21.42 -10.48
N LYS A 411 15.24 -20.94 -11.68
CA LYS A 411 16.29 -19.92 -11.85
C LYS A 411 15.79 -18.51 -11.55
N HIS A 412 14.54 -18.19 -11.91
CA HIS A 412 13.95 -16.87 -11.64
C HIS A 412 13.68 -16.67 -10.14
N LEU A 413 13.09 -17.65 -9.45
CA LEU A 413 12.88 -17.52 -8.00
C LEU A 413 14.18 -17.49 -7.18
N ARG A 414 15.23 -18.22 -7.60
CA ARG A 414 16.56 -18.11 -6.97
C ARG A 414 17.18 -16.73 -7.15
N LEU A 415 17.01 -16.13 -8.33
CA LEU A 415 17.46 -14.77 -8.60
C LEU A 415 16.65 -13.75 -7.78
N CYS A 416 15.34 -13.96 -7.60
CA CYS A 416 14.50 -13.13 -6.74
C CYS A 416 14.86 -13.25 -5.25
N MET A 417 15.25 -14.44 -4.78
CA MET A 417 15.73 -14.63 -3.41
C MET A 417 17.09 -13.97 -3.20
N LEU A 418 17.99 -14.07 -4.18
CA LEU A 418 19.26 -13.33 -4.20
C LEU A 418 19.04 -11.82 -4.33
N LEU A 419 18.02 -11.38 -5.05
CA LEU A 419 17.68 -9.96 -5.20
C LEU A 419 17.06 -9.40 -3.92
N ALA A 420 16.11 -10.11 -3.31
CA ALA A 420 15.59 -9.80 -1.98
C ALA A 420 16.75 -9.75 -0.98
N LEU A 421 17.58 -10.79 -0.90
CA LEU A 421 18.76 -10.83 -0.03
C LEU A 421 19.88 -9.84 -0.44
N SER A 422 19.87 -9.27 -1.64
CA SER A 422 20.83 -8.23 -2.06
C SER A 422 20.29 -6.81 -1.86
N ILE A 423 18.97 -6.68 -1.63
CA ILE A 423 18.30 -5.45 -1.19
C ILE A 423 18.32 -5.38 0.35
N PHE A 424 18.42 -6.52 1.05
CA PHE A 424 18.58 -6.62 2.52
C PHE A 424 20.02 -6.50 2.98
#